data_AF-A0AA41QNY0-F1
#
_entry.id   AF-A0AA41QNY0-F1
#
_cell.length_a   1.000
_cell.length_b   1.000
_cell.length_c   1.000
_cell.angle_alpha   90.00
_cell.angle_beta   90.00
_cell.angle_gamma   90.00
#
_symmetry.space_group_name_H-M   'P 1'
#
loop_
_entity.id
_entity.type
_entity.pdbx_description
1 polymer ?
#
loop_
_entity_poly.entity_id
_entity_poly.type
_entity_poly.pdbx_seq_one_letter_code
_entity_poly.pdbx_strand_id
1 'polypeptide(L)'
;MVKRLWAVLAGLALCCAPAQAQSFGLSEVRVGVAAHDAYNGFLPFTSENYRFNGITDLSFDAIFRSPDLDAFRWIGSPRPRIGATVSMQGLDSIAHAGLLWQVPLGDTFYVEAGFGAAINTGSLGETEMPSRRFGCRIGFYESFGVGANLSPSATMTLTYEHTSNNGYCPYNDGLSNIGLRIGFKF
;
A
#
# COMPACT_ATOMS: atom_id res chain seq x y z
N MET A 1 11.59 -40.32 9.02
CA MET A 1 10.68 -40.14 7.87
C MET A 1 9.44 -39.34 8.30
N VAL A 2 9.50 -38.00 8.34
CA VAL A 2 8.29 -37.14 8.42
C VAL A 2 8.65 -35.78 7.81
N LYS A 3 8.57 -35.66 6.48
CA LYS A 3 8.75 -34.36 5.77
C LYS A 3 7.90 -34.33 4.50
N ARG A 4 6.61 -34.68 4.57
CA ARG A 4 5.67 -34.52 3.43
C ARG A 4 4.24 -34.41 3.93
N LEU A 5 3.88 -33.34 4.66
CA LEU A 5 2.47 -33.04 4.92
C LEU A 5 2.22 -31.57 5.31
N TRP A 6 2.79 -30.61 4.57
CA TRP A 6 2.40 -29.19 4.73
C TRP A 6 2.07 -28.50 3.40
N ALA A 7 2.33 -29.13 2.25
CA ALA A 7 2.11 -28.52 0.94
C ALA A 7 0.68 -28.68 0.38
N VAL A 8 -0.21 -29.44 1.05
CA VAL A 8 -1.57 -29.70 0.53
C VAL A 8 -2.63 -28.76 1.11
N LEU A 9 -2.36 -28.09 2.24
CA LEU A 9 -3.33 -27.18 2.87
C LEU A 9 -3.37 -25.77 2.27
N ALA A 10 -2.31 -25.31 1.60
CA ALA A 10 -2.28 -23.98 0.98
C ALA A 10 -3.02 -23.91 -0.37
N GLY A 11 -3.12 -25.03 -1.10
CA GLY A 11 -3.78 -25.08 -2.41
C GLY A 11 -5.31 -25.16 -2.36
N LEU A 12 -5.88 -25.65 -1.26
CA LEU A 12 -7.34 -25.85 -1.11
C LEU A 12 -8.09 -24.63 -0.56
N ALA A 13 -7.40 -23.64 0.01
CA ALA A 13 -8.02 -22.41 0.50
C ALA A 13 -8.40 -21.41 -0.61
N LEU A 14 -7.79 -21.52 -1.80
CA LEU A 14 -7.97 -20.58 -2.91
C LEU A 14 -9.25 -20.81 -3.74
N CYS A 15 -9.88 -21.99 -3.66
CA CYS A 15 -11.06 -22.29 -4.49
C CYS A 15 -12.39 -21.85 -3.85
N CYS A 16 -12.46 -21.72 -2.52
CA CYS A 16 -13.68 -21.32 -1.80
C CYS A 16 -13.67 -19.86 -1.32
N ALA A 17 -12.52 -19.19 -1.36
CA ALA A 17 -12.36 -17.79 -0.96
C ALA A 17 -13.17 -16.75 -1.80
N PRO A 18 -13.40 -16.89 -3.12
CA PRO A 18 -13.97 -15.78 -3.89
C PRO A 18 -15.43 -15.48 -3.51
N ALA A 19 -16.25 -16.49 -3.23
CA ALA A 19 -17.66 -16.28 -2.91
C ALA A 19 -17.88 -15.61 -1.53
N GLN A 20 -17.05 -15.95 -0.53
CA GLN A 20 -17.17 -15.34 0.80
C GLN A 20 -16.54 -13.94 0.87
N ALA A 21 -15.43 -13.70 0.16
CA ALA A 21 -14.78 -12.40 0.09
C ALA A 21 -15.71 -11.31 -0.50
N GLN A 22 -16.52 -11.65 -1.51
CA GLN A 22 -17.47 -10.72 -2.13
C GLN A 22 -18.56 -10.22 -1.16
N SER A 23 -18.96 -11.03 -0.17
CA SER A 23 -20.02 -10.67 0.79
C SER A 23 -19.66 -9.51 1.72
N PHE A 24 -18.36 -9.28 1.94
CA PHE A 24 -17.84 -8.15 2.73
C PHE A 24 -17.46 -6.94 1.86
N GLY A 25 -17.79 -6.97 0.56
CA GLY A 25 -17.43 -5.92 -0.37
C GLY A 25 -15.95 -5.92 -0.78
N LEU A 26 -15.15 -6.95 -0.44
CA LEU A 26 -13.79 -7.05 -0.95
C LEU A 26 -13.82 -7.20 -2.48
N SER A 27 -13.01 -6.39 -3.16
CA SER A 27 -13.04 -6.27 -4.63
C SER A 27 -11.70 -6.59 -5.27
N GLU A 28 -10.60 -6.30 -4.59
CA GLU A 28 -9.25 -6.53 -5.08
C GLU A 28 -8.31 -6.73 -3.89
N VAL A 29 -7.42 -7.71 -4.00
CA VAL A 29 -6.27 -7.86 -3.10
C VAL A 29 -5.02 -7.60 -3.91
N ARG A 30 -4.09 -6.81 -3.38
CA ARG A 30 -2.79 -6.57 -4.00
C ARG A 30 -1.67 -7.05 -3.10
N VAL A 31 -0.65 -7.64 -3.71
CA VAL A 31 0.60 -8.00 -3.07
C VAL A 31 1.74 -7.41 -3.88
N GLY A 32 2.81 -6.98 -3.22
CA GLY A 32 3.90 -6.35 -3.91
C GLY A 32 5.18 -6.30 -3.13
N VAL A 33 6.15 -5.67 -3.77
CA VAL A 33 7.49 -5.45 -3.22
C VAL A 33 7.85 -3.98 -3.40
N ALA A 34 8.63 -3.43 -2.48
CA ALA A 34 9.01 -2.02 -2.54
C ALA A 34 10.49 -1.79 -2.19
N ALA A 35 11.05 -0.75 -2.81
CA ALA A 35 12.25 -0.11 -2.33
C ALA A 35 11.90 0.75 -1.12
N HIS A 36 12.51 0.41 0.01
CA HIS A 36 12.37 1.11 1.27
C HIS A 36 13.04 2.48 1.19
N ASP A 37 12.39 3.53 1.71
CA ASP A 37 12.96 4.86 1.80
C ASP A 37 13.50 5.37 0.44
N ALA A 38 12.74 5.11 -0.61
CA ALA A 38 13.15 5.33 -1.99
C ALA A 38 13.15 6.81 -2.42
N TYR A 39 12.61 7.71 -1.58
CA TYR A 39 12.50 9.13 -1.91
C TYR A 39 12.41 10.01 -0.65
N ASN A 40 13.11 11.15 -0.67
CA ASN A 40 12.99 12.17 0.36
C ASN A 40 12.01 13.29 -0.04
N GLY A 41 10.78 13.21 0.46
CA GLY A 41 9.76 14.24 0.28
C GLY A 41 8.35 13.64 0.15
N PHE A 42 7.35 14.52 0.09
CA PHE A 42 5.93 14.17 -0.01
C PHE A 42 5.49 13.75 -1.43
N LEU A 43 6.08 14.37 -2.46
CA LEU A 43 5.77 14.11 -3.87
C LEU A 43 7.06 13.84 -4.65
N PRO A 44 7.10 12.80 -5.50
CA PRO A 44 8.33 12.33 -6.13
C PRO A 44 8.69 13.12 -7.40
N PHE A 45 8.73 14.46 -7.32
CA PHE A 45 8.86 15.34 -8.49
C PHE A 45 10.30 15.57 -8.95
N THR A 46 11.28 15.47 -8.05
CA THR A 46 12.69 15.77 -8.37
C THR A 46 13.54 14.51 -8.42
N SER A 47 14.18 14.24 -9.55
CA SER A 47 14.97 13.02 -9.80
C SER A 47 16.16 12.84 -8.84
N GLU A 48 16.72 13.92 -8.31
CA GLU A 48 17.88 13.90 -7.40
C GLU A 48 17.58 13.33 -6.00
N ASN A 49 16.30 13.25 -5.62
CA ASN A 49 15.86 12.79 -4.31
C ASN A 49 15.60 11.28 -4.24
N TYR A 50 15.69 10.58 -5.37
CA TYR A 50 15.47 9.13 -5.44
C TYR A 50 16.68 8.36 -4.91
N ARG A 51 16.41 7.35 -4.07
CA ARG A 51 17.42 6.55 -3.38
C ARG A 51 17.06 5.08 -3.42
N PHE A 52 17.54 4.36 -4.44
CA PHE A 52 17.23 2.94 -4.58
C PHE A 52 18.30 2.07 -3.91
N ASN A 53 18.00 1.58 -2.71
CA ASN A 53 18.88 0.69 -1.93
C ASN A 53 18.44 -0.79 -2.00
N GLY A 54 17.71 -1.16 -3.06
CA GLY A 54 17.19 -2.50 -3.28
C GLY A 54 15.74 -2.69 -2.83
N ILE A 55 15.16 -3.80 -3.27
CA ILE A 55 13.78 -4.19 -2.95
C ILE A 55 13.78 -4.96 -1.63
N THR A 56 13.31 -4.32 -0.58
CA THR A 56 13.55 -4.75 0.80
C THR A 56 12.28 -4.77 1.65
N ASP A 57 11.16 -4.36 1.07
CA ASP A 57 9.86 -4.35 1.71
C ASP A 57 8.85 -5.23 0.96
N LEU A 58 7.91 -5.81 1.70
CA LEU A 58 6.71 -6.47 1.17
C LEU A 58 5.50 -5.59 1.43
N SER A 59 4.62 -5.46 0.44
CA SER A 59 3.37 -4.71 0.58
C SER A 59 2.14 -5.58 0.32
N PHE A 60 1.05 -5.25 1.02
CA PHE A 60 -0.25 -5.89 0.89
C PHE A 60 -1.36 -4.85 0.98
N ASP A 61 -2.36 -4.94 0.11
CA ASP A 61 -3.58 -4.15 0.15
C ASP A 61 -4.82 -5.04 0.03
N ALA A 62 -5.82 -4.78 0.87
CA ALA A 62 -7.20 -5.20 0.67
C ALA A 62 -8.03 -3.97 0.25
N ILE A 63 -8.65 -4.05 -0.92
CA ILE A 63 -9.40 -2.95 -1.53
C ILE A 63 -10.86 -3.36 -1.69
N PHE A 64 -11.74 -2.54 -1.16
CA PHE A 64 -13.18 -2.80 -1.11
C PHE A 64 -13.92 -2.04 -2.21
N ARG A 65 -15.10 -2.52 -2.59
CA ARG A 65 -16.03 -1.79 -3.47
C ARG A 65 -16.35 -0.45 -2.83
N SER A 66 -16.50 0.57 -3.66
CA SER A 66 -16.97 1.87 -3.15
C SER A 66 -18.37 1.68 -2.55
N PRO A 67 -18.60 2.13 -1.31
CA PRO A 67 -19.94 2.16 -0.72
C PRO A 67 -20.92 2.94 -1.58
N ASP A 68 -22.13 2.40 -1.73
CA ASP A 68 -23.22 3.06 -2.45
C ASP A 68 -23.92 4.11 -1.55
N LEU A 69 -23.16 5.14 -1.16
CA LEU A 69 -23.59 6.22 -0.27
C LEU A 69 -23.38 7.58 -0.94
N ASP A 70 -24.28 8.54 -0.70
CA ASP A 70 -24.20 9.89 -1.27
C ASP A 70 -22.85 10.57 -0.99
N ALA A 71 -22.35 10.44 0.25
CA ALA A 71 -21.07 11.01 0.64
C ALA A 71 -19.90 10.49 -0.20
N PHE A 72 -19.89 9.19 -0.53
CA PHE A 72 -18.86 8.57 -1.37
C PHE A 72 -19.02 9.01 -2.83
N ARG A 73 -20.25 9.02 -3.35
CA ARG A 73 -20.53 9.51 -4.71
C ARG A 73 -20.07 10.96 -4.89
N TRP A 74 -20.31 11.82 -3.90
CA TRP A 74 -19.93 13.24 -3.94
C TRP A 74 -18.41 13.46 -4.04
N ILE A 75 -17.61 12.61 -3.40
CA ILE A 75 -16.14 12.68 -3.46
C ILE A 75 -15.53 11.81 -4.58
N GLY A 76 -16.32 11.35 -5.56
CA GLY A 76 -15.82 10.58 -6.70
C GLY A 76 -15.69 9.07 -6.47
N SER A 77 -16.53 8.51 -5.61
CA SER A 77 -16.67 7.06 -5.34
C SER A 77 -15.34 6.33 -5.05
N PRO A 78 -14.52 6.80 -4.09
CA PRO A 78 -13.30 6.11 -3.74
C PRO A 78 -13.58 4.73 -3.14
N ARG A 79 -12.61 3.85 -3.29
CA ARG A 79 -12.60 2.51 -2.71
C ARG A 79 -11.92 2.56 -1.35
N PRO A 80 -12.57 2.10 -0.26
CA PRO A 80 -11.86 1.87 0.99
C PRO A 80 -10.69 0.91 0.78
N ARG A 81 -9.55 1.21 1.41
CA ARG A 81 -8.33 0.40 1.32
C ARG A 81 -7.71 0.27 2.71
N ILE A 82 -7.32 -0.95 3.06
CA ILE A 82 -6.51 -1.25 4.24
C ILE A 82 -5.32 -2.08 3.79
N GLY A 83 -4.14 -1.78 4.30
CA GLY A 83 -2.92 -2.45 3.86
C GLY A 83 -1.74 -2.24 4.80
N ALA A 84 -0.60 -2.78 4.40
CA ALA A 84 0.66 -2.61 5.10
C ALA A 84 1.84 -2.74 4.14
N THR A 85 2.93 -2.05 4.47
CA THR A 85 4.26 -2.23 3.89
C THR A 85 5.23 -2.57 5.01
N VAL A 86 5.82 -3.75 4.96
CA VAL A 86 6.63 -4.34 6.02
C VAL A 86 8.06 -4.51 5.54
N SER A 87 9.01 -3.99 6.33
CA SER A 87 10.42 -4.15 6.02
C SER A 87 10.92 -5.55 6.36
N MET A 88 11.58 -6.19 5.39
CA MET A 88 12.26 -7.47 5.57
C MET A 88 13.64 -7.32 6.23
N GLN A 89 14.15 -6.09 6.36
CA GLN A 89 15.45 -5.79 6.96
C GLN A 89 15.36 -5.32 8.42
N GLY A 90 14.16 -5.36 9.02
CA GLY A 90 13.95 -4.85 10.37
C GLY A 90 13.96 -3.32 10.47
N LEU A 91 13.73 -2.63 9.35
CA LEU A 91 13.52 -1.18 9.31
C LEU A 91 12.07 -0.83 9.61
N ASP A 92 11.73 0.44 9.45
CA ASP A 92 10.40 0.97 9.71
C ASP A 92 9.35 0.29 8.82
N SER A 93 8.22 -0.06 9.40
CA SER A 93 7.09 -0.68 8.71
C SER A 93 5.84 0.15 8.95
N ILE A 94 4.90 0.10 8.02
CA ILE A 94 3.65 0.85 8.11
C ILE A 94 2.45 -0.06 7.89
N ALA A 95 1.37 0.21 8.62
CA ALA A 95 0.03 -0.29 8.31
C ALA A 95 -0.87 0.92 8.10
N HIS A 96 -1.73 0.87 7.09
CA HIS A 96 -2.49 2.03 6.65
C HIS A 96 -3.95 1.70 6.36
N ALA A 97 -4.80 2.72 6.47
CA ALA A 97 -6.19 2.67 6.09
C ALA A 97 -6.61 4.01 5.47
N GLY A 98 -7.44 3.97 4.43
CA GLY A 98 -7.88 5.18 3.75
C GLY A 98 -8.76 4.93 2.55
N LEU A 99 -8.80 5.93 1.68
CA LEU A 99 -9.58 5.97 0.46
C LEU A 99 -8.64 5.92 -0.75
N LEU A 100 -9.03 5.18 -1.78
CA LEU A 100 -8.31 5.02 -3.04
C LEU A 100 -9.20 5.44 -4.21
N TRP A 101 -8.79 6.47 -4.93
CA TRP A 101 -9.36 6.88 -6.20
C TRP A 101 -8.58 6.23 -7.33
N GLN A 102 -9.28 5.64 -8.30
CA GLN A 102 -8.68 5.08 -9.50
C GLN A 102 -9.39 5.64 -10.72
N VAL A 103 -8.64 6.28 -11.60
CA VAL A 103 -9.16 6.89 -12.83
C VAL A 103 -8.66 6.05 -14.01
N PRO A 104 -9.55 5.40 -14.78
CA PRO A 104 -9.16 4.66 -15.97
C PRO A 104 -8.64 5.61 -17.06
N LEU A 105 -7.59 5.18 -17.75
CA LEU A 105 -6.99 5.83 -18.92
C LEU A 105 -7.17 4.89 -20.12
N GLY A 106 -8.40 4.80 -20.61
CA GLY A 106 -8.82 3.77 -21.57
C GLY A 106 -9.04 2.42 -20.88
N ASP A 107 -8.97 1.33 -21.65
CA ASP A 107 -9.30 -0.01 -21.15
C ASP A 107 -8.15 -0.67 -20.39
N THR A 108 -6.91 -0.34 -20.75
CA THR A 108 -5.72 -0.99 -20.22
C THR A 108 -5.15 -0.26 -19.01
N PHE A 109 -4.93 1.05 -19.09
CA PHE A 109 -4.18 1.78 -18.06
C PHE A 109 -5.09 2.50 -17.08
N TYR A 110 -4.56 2.83 -15.91
CA TYR A 110 -5.18 3.70 -14.95
C TYR A 110 -4.13 4.47 -14.16
N VAL A 111 -4.55 5.58 -13.56
CA VAL A 111 -3.82 6.27 -12.50
C VAL A 111 -4.62 6.15 -11.21
N GLU A 112 -3.92 6.13 -10.08
CA GLU A 112 -4.55 6.11 -8.78
C GLU A 112 -3.89 7.07 -7.81
N ALA A 113 -4.71 7.58 -6.90
CA ALA A 113 -4.30 8.39 -5.77
C ALA A 113 -5.02 7.89 -4.52
N GLY A 114 -4.35 7.90 -3.38
CA GLY A 114 -4.92 7.47 -2.12
C GLY A 114 -4.54 8.41 -1.00
N PHE A 115 -5.46 8.55 -0.04
CA PHE A 115 -5.30 9.40 1.13
C PHE A 115 -5.92 8.73 2.35
N GLY A 116 -5.27 8.84 3.50
CA GLY A 116 -5.71 8.25 4.75
C GLY A 116 -4.72 8.44 5.88
N ALA A 117 -4.63 7.44 6.74
CA ALA A 117 -3.73 7.43 7.89
C ALA A 117 -2.88 6.15 7.89
N ALA A 118 -1.68 6.25 8.45
CA ALA A 118 -0.81 5.12 8.73
C ALA A 118 -0.40 5.10 10.20
N ILE A 119 -0.25 3.89 10.73
CA ILE A 119 0.56 3.62 11.91
C ILE A 119 1.92 3.09 11.47
N ASN A 120 2.99 3.55 12.12
CA ASN A 120 4.36 3.16 11.79
C ASN A 120 5.03 2.42 12.96
N THR A 121 6.10 1.67 12.71
CA THR A 121 6.91 1.03 13.76
C THR A 121 8.15 1.85 14.14
N GLY A 122 8.38 2.99 13.50
CA GLY A 122 9.60 3.77 13.70
C GLY A 122 9.68 4.55 15.00
N SER A 123 10.78 5.28 15.17
CA SER A 123 11.08 6.01 16.39
C SER A 123 10.13 7.19 16.60
N LEU A 124 9.64 7.37 17.82
CA LEU A 124 8.83 8.53 18.21
C LEU A 124 9.69 9.66 18.79
N GLY A 125 10.98 9.43 18.99
CA GLY A 125 11.94 10.41 19.50
C GLY A 125 13.23 10.38 18.69
N GLU A 126 14.30 10.92 19.27
CA GLU A 126 15.62 10.92 18.64
C GLU A 126 16.08 9.49 18.31
N THR A 127 16.63 9.30 17.11
CA THR A 127 17.29 8.06 16.67
C THR A 127 18.26 8.38 15.55
N GLU A 128 19.08 7.41 15.16
CA GLU A 128 20.01 7.52 14.05
C GLU A 128 19.54 6.70 12.84
N MET A 129 19.92 7.16 11.65
CA MET A 129 19.70 6.41 10.41
C MET A 129 20.32 5.00 10.51
N PRO A 130 19.68 3.97 9.95
CA PRO A 130 18.59 4.01 8.98
C PRO A 130 17.17 4.12 9.59
N SER A 131 17.01 4.16 10.92
CA SER A 131 15.68 4.32 11.52
C SER A 131 15.18 5.76 11.37
N ARG A 132 13.90 5.92 11.03
CA ARG A 132 13.25 7.22 10.83
C ARG A 132 12.65 7.75 12.13
N ARG A 133 12.79 9.06 12.37
CA ARG A 133 12.13 9.77 13.47
C ARG A 133 10.75 10.25 13.00
N PHE A 134 9.74 9.45 13.32
CA PHE A 134 8.34 9.75 13.01
C PHE A 134 7.70 10.74 13.97
N GLY A 135 8.22 10.88 15.19
CA GLY A 135 7.66 11.77 16.24
C GLY A 135 6.34 11.29 16.85
N CYS A 136 5.44 10.73 16.04
CA CYS A 136 4.14 10.20 16.44
C CYS A 136 3.85 8.85 15.78
N ARG A 137 3.06 8.02 16.49
CA ARG A 137 2.73 6.67 16.01
C ARG A 137 1.77 6.69 14.82
N ILE A 138 0.92 7.71 14.74
CA ILE A 138 -0.05 7.92 13.65
C ILE A 138 0.43 9.09 12.80
N GLY A 139 0.38 8.93 11.48
CA GLY A 139 0.61 9.98 10.50
C GLY A 139 -0.41 9.92 9.36
N PHE A 140 -0.35 10.89 8.46
CA PHE A 140 -1.02 10.81 7.18
C PHE A 140 -0.39 9.70 6.32
N TYR A 141 -1.21 9.16 5.42
CA TYR A 141 -0.78 8.20 4.43
C TYR A 141 -1.30 8.60 3.06
N GLU A 142 -0.37 8.78 2.15
CA GLU A 142 -0.64 9.19 0.79
C GLU A 142 0.00 8.21 -0.17
N SER A 143 -0.69 7.95 -1.29
CA SER A 143 -0.14 7.06 -2.32
C SER A 143 -0.52 7.54 -3.69
N PHE A 144 0.37 7.36 -4.66
CA PHE A 144 0.14 7.62 -6.07
C PHE A 144 0.58 6.41 -6.87
N GLY A 145 -0.12 6.14 -7.97
CA GLY A 145 0.23 4.99 -8.79
C GLY A 145 -0.16 5.13 -10.25
N VAL A 146 0.56 4.38 -11.07
CA VAL A 146 0.23 4.14 -12.48
C VAL A 146 0.14 2.63 -12.64
N GLY A 147 -0.97 2.14 -13.17
CA GLY A 147 -1.20 0.72 -13.31
C GLY A 147 -1.84 0.31 -14.62
N ALA A 148 -1.91 -1.00 -14.82
CA ALA A 148 -2.46 -1.65 -15.98
C ALA A 148 -3.35 -2.83 -15.58
N ASN A 149 -4.47 -3.00 -16.28
CA ASN A 149 -5.28 -4.22 -16.29
C ASN A 149 -4.57 -5.25 -17.18
N LEU A 150 -3.98 -6.28 -16.55
CA LEU A 150 -3.35 -7.39 -17.27
C LEU A 150 -4.39 -8.35 -17.86
N SER A 151 -5.54 -8.44 -17.19
CA SER A 151 -6.71 -9.23 -17.60
C SER A 151 -7.95 -8.68 -16.87
N PRO A 152 -9.16 -9.25 -17.09
CA PRO A 152 -10.34 -8.88 -16.29
C PRO A 152 -10.17 -9.10 -14.78
N SER A 153 -9.28 -10.02 -14.38
CA SER A 153 -9.08 -10.42 -12.97
C SER A 153 -7.72 -10.05 -12.39
N ALA A 154 -6.81 -9.45 -13.17
CA ALA A 154 -5.46 -9.15 -12.72
C ALA A 154 -5.00 -7.73 -13.07
N THR A 155 -4.25 -7.12 -12.15
CA THR A 155 -3.66 -5.78 -12.30
C THR A 155 -2.19 -5.77 -11.94
N MET A 156 -1.49 -4.76 -12.43
CA MET A 156 -0.12 -4.43 -12.05
C MET A 156 -0.03 -2.93 -11.83
N THR A 157 0.55 -2.49 -10.71
CA THR A 157 0.63 -1.07 -10.33
C THR A 157 2.03 -0.73 -9.87
N LEU A 158 2.66 0.26 -10.51
CA LEU A 158 3.80 0.98 -9.95
C LEU A 158 3.24 2.01 -8.97
N THR A 159 3.75 1.99 -7.75
CA THR A 159 3.24 2.75 -6.62
C THR A 159 4.34 3.55 -5.98
N TYR A 160 3.99 4.76 -5.57
CA TYR A 160 4.72 5.57 -4.61
C TYR A 160 3.79 5.73 -3.40
N GLU A 161 4.30 5.49 -2.21
CA GLU A 161 3.59 5.79 -0.96
C GLU A 161 4.45 6.68 -0.09
N HIS A 162 3.79 7.50 0.72
CA HIS A 162 4.41 8.39 1.67
C HIS A 162 3.62 8.37 2.97
N THR A 163 4.32 8.47 4.09
CA THR A 163 3.71 8.76 5.38
C THR A 163 4.53 9.80 6.13
N SER A 164 3.82 10.74 6.75
CA SER A 164 4.41 11.77 7.60
C SER A 164 3.36 12.31 8.57
N ASN A 165 3.78 13.04 9.59
CA ASN A 165 2.87 13.78 10.47
C ASN A 165 2.71 15.26 10.05
N ASN A 166 3.24 15.67 8.89
CA ASN A 166 3.18 17.04 8.39
C ASN A 166 3.63 18.13 9.40
N GLY A 167 4.54 17.80 10.32
CA GLY A 167 5.05 18.72 11.33
C GLY A 167 4.16 18.90 12.57
N TYR A 168 3.11 18.09 12.74
CA TYR A 168 2.29 18.10 13.96
C TYR A 168 3.02 17.52 15.19
N CYS A 169 4.15 16.84 14.98
CA CYS A 169 4.96 16.25 16.05
C CYS A 169 6.41 16.76 16.00
N PRO A 170 7.19 16.65 17.11
CA PRO A 170 8.53 17.24 17.18
C PRO A 170 9.53 16.75 16.13
N TYR A 171 9.35 15.52 15.62
CA TYR A 171 10.12 14.94 14.54
C TYR A 171 9.20 14.54 13.39
N ASN A 172 9.69 14.59 12.14
CA ASN A 172 8.92 14.23 10.96
C ASN A 172 9.84 13.89 9.77
N ASP A 173 10.71 12.90 9.94
CA ASP A 173 11.57 12.46 8.82
C ASP A 173 10.74 11.87 7.66
N GLY A 174 9.55 11.34 7.98
CA GLY A 174 8.68 10.65 7.04
C GLY A 174 9.27 9.35 6.51
N LEU A 175 8.52 8.67 5.66
CA LEU A 175 8.97 7.50 4.93
C LEU A 175 8.27 7.46 3.57
N SER A 176 9.04 7.33 2.50
CA SER A 176 8.48 7.12 1.17
C SER A 176 9.00 5.85 0.53
N ASN A 177 8.12 4.99 0.06
CA ASN A 177 8.48 3.75 -0.60
C ASN A 177 8.04 3.79 -2.07
N ILE A 178 8.82 3.16 -2.95
CA ILE A 178 8.44 2.96 -4.35
C ILE A 178 8.37 1.46 -4.60
N GLY A 179 7.20 0.99 -5.03
CA GLY A 179 6.96 -0.43 -5.15
C GLY A 179 6.12 -0.82 -6.34
N LEU A 180 6.14 -2.12 -6.61
CA LEU A 180 5.35 -2.74 -7.65
C LEU A 180 4.39 -3.74 -7.02
N ARG A 181 3.10 -3.65 -7.36
CA ARG A 181 2.03 -4.48 -6.81
C ARG A 181 1.32 -5.24 -7.93
N ILE A 182 1.04 -6.52 -7.70
CA ILE A 182 0.12 -7.33 -8.52
C ILE A 182 -1.20 -7.43 -7.76
N GLY A 183 -2.31 -7.17 -8.44
CA GLY A 183 -3.65 -7.29 -7.88
C GLY A 183 -4.48 -8.40 -8.49
N PHE A 184 -5.37 -8.95 -7.67
CA PHE A 184 -6.32 -10.00 -8.01
C PHE A 184 -7.73 -9.51 -7.69
N LYS A 185 -8.60 -9.43 -8.70
CA LYS A 185 -9.97 -8.90 -8.61
C LYS A 185 -11.01 -10.00 -8.48
N PHE A 186 -12.15 -9.67 -7.83
CA PHE A 186 -13.28 -10.58 -7.57
C PHE A 186 -14.65 -9.99 -7.90
#